data_AF-M0QXS6-F1
#
_entry.id   AF-M0QXS6-F1
#
_cell.length_a   1.000
_cell.length_b   1.000
_cell.length_c   1.000
_cell.angle_alpha   90.00
_cell.angle_beta   90.00
_cell.angle_gamma   90.00
#
_symmetry.space_group_name_H-M   'P 1'
#
loop_
_entity.id
_entity.type
_entity.pdbx_description
1 polymer ?
#
loop_
_entity_poly.entity_id
_entity_poly.type
_entity_poly.pdbx_seq_one_letter_code
_entity_poly.pdbx_strand_id
1 'polypeptide(L)'
;MSGEENPASKPTPVQDVQGDGRWMSLHHRFVADSKDKEPEVVFIGDSLVQLMHQCEIWRELFSPLHALNFGIGGDGTQHVLWRLENGELEHIRPK
;
A
#
# COMPACT_ATOMS: atom_id res chain seq x y z
N MET A 1 10.21 13.94 -30.59
CA MET A 1 10.96 13.46 -29.41
C MET A 1 9.94 13.28 -28.31
N SER A 2 9.40 12.07 -28.15
CA SER A 2 8.60 11.73 -26.96
C SER A 2 9.56 11.82 -25.78
N GLY A 3 9.32 12.76 -24.86
CA GLY A 3 10.12 12.85 -23.64
C GLY A 3 10.05 11.52 -22.90
N GLU A 4 11.19 10.99 -22.48
CA GLU A 4 11.22 9.77 -21.67
C GLU A 4 10.39 10.00 -20.41
N GLU A 5 9.39 9.15 -20.20
CA GLU A 5 8.55 9.17 -18.99
C GLU A 5 9.41 8.83 -17.78
N ASN A 6 9.21 9.54 -16.66
CA ASN A 6 9.91 9.25 -15.41
C ASN A 6 9.53 7.84 -14.92
N PRO A 7 10.47 6.89 -14.83
CA PRO A 7 10.17 5.52 -14.43
C PRO A 7 9.59 5.44 -13.01
N ALA A 8 9.90 6.40 -12.14
CA ALA A 8 9.39 6.45 -10.78
C ALA A 8 7.89 6.81 -10.71
N SER A 9 7.33 7.39 -11.77
CA SER A 9 5.91 7.75 -11.88
C SER A 9 5.14 6.88 -12.87
N LYS A 10 5.75 5.81 -13.40
CA LYS A 10 5.08 4.88 -14.31
C LYS A 10 4.56 3.68 -13.51
N PRO A 11 3.24 3.58 -13.23
CA PRO A 11 2.70 2.54 -12.37
C PRO A 11 3.08 1.14 -12.88
N THR A 12 3.71 0.34 -12.04
CA THR A 12 4.03 -1.07 -12.35
C THR A 12 4.00 -1.90 -11.07
N PRO A 13 3.54 -3.16 -11.10
CA PRO A 13 3.67 -4.05 -9.96
C PRO A 13 5.12 -4.53 -9.81
N VAL A 14 5.47 -5.03 -8.62
CA VAL A 14 6.75 -5.74 -8.42
C VAL A 14 6.70 -7.08 -9.12
N GLN A 15 7.67 -7.35 -9.99
CA GLN A 15 7.83 -8.65 -10.62
C GLN A 15 8.33 -9.68 -9.60
N ASP A 16 7.61 -10.80 -9.47
CA ASP A 16 8.06 -11.89 -8.61
C ASP A 16 9.16 -12.72 -9.29
N VAL A 17 10.40 -12.49 -8.85
CA VAL A 17 11.57 -13.26 -9.26
C VAL A 17 11.97 -14.34 -8.25
N GLN A 18 11.27 -14.42 -7.11
CA GLN A 18 11.52 -15.41 -6.04
C GLN A 18 10.54 -16.60 -6.13
N GLY A 19 9.36 -16.39 -6.70
CA GLY A 19 8.37 -17.44 -7.03
C GLY A 19 7.36 -17.74 -5.92
N ASP A 20 7.27 -16.91 -4.89
CA ASP A 20 6.38 -17.12 -3.74
C ASP A 20 5.14 -16.20 -3.73
N GLY A 21 5.03 -15.26 -4.66
CA GLY A 21 3.87 -14.39 -4.81
C GLY A 21 3.58 -13.48 -3.61
N ARG A 22 4.54 -13.25 -2.69
CA ARG A 22 4.29 -12.51 -1.45
C ARG A 22 3.79 -11.09 -1.68
N TRP A 23 4.37 -10.38 -2.64
CA TRP A 23 4.00 -8.99 -2.93
C TRP A 23 2.54 -8.88 -3.39
N MET A 24 2.15 -9.73 -4.35
CA MET A 24 0.77 -9.75 -4.86
C MET A 24 -0.22 -10.24 -3.79
N SER A 25 0.19 -11.17 -2.93
CA SER A 25 -0.63 -11.63 -1.80
C SER A 25 -0.92 -10.52 -0.80
N LEU A 26 0.07 -9.67 -0.49
CA LEU A 26 -0.12 -8.50 0.37
C LEU A 26 -1.06 -7.47 -0.27
N HIS A 27 -0.86 -7.19 -1.56
CA HIS A 27 -1.75 -6.31 -2.32
C HIS A 27 -3.21 -6.78 -2.28
N HIS A 28 -3.47 -8.06 -2.59
CA HIS A 28 -4.83 -8.61 -2.54
C HIS A 28 -5.46 -8.55 -1.14
N ARG A 29 -4.66 -8.76 -0.08
CA ARG A 29 -5.13 -8.58 1.30
C ARG A 29 -5.58 -7.13 1.54
N PHE A 30 -4.84 -6.15 1.05
CA PHE A 30 -5.19 -4.73 1.21
C PHE A 30 -6.42 -4.32 0.41
N VAL A 31 -6.59 -4.85 -0.80
CA VAL A 31 -7.84 -4.67 -1.57
C VAL A 31 -9.04 -5.26 -0.81
N ALA A 32 -8.88 -6.43 -0.19
CA ALA A 32 -9.92 -7.03 0.65
C ALA A 32 -10.19 -6.18 1.91
N ASP A 33 -9.15 -5.69 2.58
CA ASP A 33 -9.29 -4.80 3.73
C ASP A 33 -10.07 -3.52 3.37
N SER A 34 -9.80 -2.92 2.22
CA SER A 34 -10.56 -1.75 1.72
C SER A 34 -12.01 -2.08 1.41
N LYS A 35 -12.32 -3.31 1.00
CA LYS A 35 -13.69 -3.75 0.75
C LYS A 35 -14.49 -3.98 2.03
N ASP A 36 -13.83 -4.55 3.04
CA ASP A 36 -14.50 -5.05 4.25
C ASP A 36 -14.48 -4.04 5.42
N LYS A 37 -13.72 -2.95 5.30
CA LYS A 37 -13.53 -1.97 6.37
C LYS A 37 -13.79 -0.54 5.88
N GLU A 38 -14.12 0.34 6.82
CA GLU A 38 -14.36 1.77 6.58
C GLU A 38 -13.33 2.63 7.34
N PRO A 39 -12.09 2.74 6.85
CA PRO A 39 -11.06 3.52 7.53
C PRO A 39 -11.28 5.02 7.40
N GLU A 40 -10.89 5.77 8.43
CA GLU A 40 -10.79 7.24 8.35
C GLU A 40 -9.43 7.67 7.84
N VAL A 41 -8.38 6.85 8.05
CA VAL A 41 -7.00 7.13 7.63
C VAL A 41 -6.42 5.89 6.95
N VAL A 42 -5.69 6.08 5.84
CA VAL A 42 -4.90 5.03 5.20
C VAL A 42 -3.46 5.47 5.12
N PHE A 43 -2.58 4.64 5.68
CA PHE A 43 -1.14 4.76 5.48
C PHE A 43 -0.71 3.83 4.35
N ILE A 44 0.08 4.31 3.41
CA ILE A 44 0.60 3.52 2.29
C ILE A 44 2.06 3.88 2.05
N GLY A 45 2.90 2.89 1.73
CA GLY A 45 4.30 3.13 1.44
C GLY A 45 5.16 1.89 1.56
N ASP A 46 6.42 2.11 1.92
CA ASP A 46 7.46 1.09 1.98
C ASP A 46 7.53 0.38 3.35
N SER A 47 8.71 -0.16 3.69
CA SER A 47 8.97 -0.83 4.96
C SER A 47 8.83 0.07 6.17
N LEU A 48 9.05 1.39 6.07
CA LEU A 48 8.89 2.30 7.20
C LEU A 48 7.42 2.38 7.61
N VAL A 49 6.52 2.46 6.62
CA VAL A 49 5.08 2.41 6.86
C VAL A 49 4.69 1.04 7.39
N GLN A 50 5.16 -0.03 6.76
CA GLN A 50 4.83 -1.41 7.17
C GLN A 50 5.23 -1.71 8.62
N LEU A 51 6.49 -1.41 8.98
CA LEU A 51 7.05 -1.72 10.28
C LEU A 51 6.50 -0.81 11.38
N MET A 52 6.04 0.40 11.05
CA MET A 52 5.34 1.26 11.99
C MET A 52 4.13 0.55 12.61
N HIS A 53 3.41 -0.27 11.85
CA HIS A 53 2.28 -1.05 12.35
C HIS A 53 2.67 -2.08 13.43
N GLN A 54 3.93 -2.52 13.45
CA GLN A 54 4.43 -3.50 14.41
C GLN A 54 4.96 -2.85 15.71
N CYS A 55 5.16 -1.54 15.71
CA CYS A 55 5.59 -0.79 16.89
C CYS A 55 4.40 -0.52 17.82
N GLU A 56 4.64 -0.51 19.14
CA GLU A 56 3.59 -0.23 20.14
C GLU A 56 2.89 1.10 19.92
N ILE A 57 3.64 2.09 19.39
CA ILE A 57 3.15 3.41 19.02
C ILE A 57 1.93 3.36 18.08
N TRP A 58 1.82 2.35 17.22
CA TRP A 58 0.69 2.23 16.31
C TRP A 58 -0.62 2.04 17.06
N ARG A 59 -0.61 1.14 18.05
CA ARG A 59 -1.80 0.85 18.85
C ARG A 59 -2.23 2.06 19.69
N GLU A 60 -1.26 2.84 20.17
CA GLU A 60 -1.54 4.01 21.01
C GLU A 60 -2.01 5.22 20.20
N LEU A 61 -1.40 5.49 19.04
CA LEU A 61 -1.62 6.74 18.31
C LEU A 61 -2.50 6.60 17.07
N PHE A 62 -2.41 5.49 16.34
CA PHE A 62 -3.02 5.36 15.01
C PHE A 62 -4.22 4.43 14.98
N SER A 63 -4.24 3.37 15.78
CA SER A 63 -5.44 2.52 15.92
C SER A 63 -6.71 3.29 16.35
N PRO A 64 -6.65 4.28 17.27
CA PRO A 64 -7.82 5.09 17.61
C PRO A 64 -8.38 5.94 16.47
N LEU A 65 -7.59 6.15 15.40
CA LEU A 65 -7.99 6.90 14.20
C LEU A 65 -8.69 6.01 13.16
N HIS A 66 -9.01 4.75 13.49
CA HIS A 66 -9.56 3.78 12.56
C HIS A 66 -8.70 3.65 11.28
N ALA A 67 -7.37 3.53 11.48
CA ALA A 67 -6.41 3.55 10.38
C ALA A 67 -6.14 2.16 9.77
N LEU A 68 -5.95 2.12 8.44
CA LEU A 68 -5.34 0.98 7.74
C LEU A 68 -3.88 1.25 7.38
N ASN A 69 -3.09 0.19 7.30
CA ASN A 69 -1.68 0.24 6.93
C ASN A 69 -1.40 -0.68 5.73
N PHE A 70 -1.15 -0.07 4.58
CA PHE A 70 -0.84 -0.70 3.30
C PHE A 70 0.66 -0.56 2.96
N GLY A 71 1.52 -0.71 3.98
CA GLY A 71 2.96 -0.74 3.80
C GLY A 71 3.45 -2.08 3.25
N ILE A 72 4.30 -2.03 2.22
CA ILE A 72 5.01 -3.21 1.69
C ILE A 72 6.50 -2.89 1.59
N GLY A 73 7.32 -3.64 2.34
CA GLY A 73 8.77 -3.49 2.29
C GLY A 73 9.34 -3.67 0.88
N GLY A 74 10.18 -2.73 0.45
CA GLY A 74 10.81 -2.73 -0.87
C GLY A 74 10.04 -2.00 -1.97
N ASP A 75 8.87 -1.43 -1.66
CA ASP A 75 8.13 -0.60 -2.61
C ASP A 75 8.90 0.68 -2.99
N GLY A 76 8.96 0.96 -4.30
CA GLY A 76 9.27 2.28 -4.84
C GLY A 76 7.98 3.04 -5.15
N THR A 77 8.11 4.30 -5.57
CA THR A 77 6.94 5.16 -5.86
C THR A 77 6.04 4.58 -6.94
N GLN A 78 6.62 3.95 -7.96
CA GLN A 78 5.87 3.32 -9.05
C GLN A 78 5.05 2.10 -8.61
N HIS A 79 5.50 1.38 -7.57
CA HIS A 79 4.78 0.24 -7.02
C HIS A 79 3.59 0.70 -6.19
N VAL A 80 3.80 1.72 -5.34
CA VAL A 80 2.73 2.37 -4.57
C VAL A 80 1.67 2.94 -5.51
N LEU A 81 2.08 3.64 -6.56
CA LEU A 81 1.16 4.22 -7.54
C LEU A 81 0.30 3.14 -8.21
N TRP A 82 0.92 2.02 -8.62
CA TRP A 82 0.18 0.89 -9.18
C TRP A 82 -0.84 0.35 -8.19
N ARG A 83 -0.47 0.15 -6.92
CA ARG A 83 -1.39 -0.37 -5.89
C ARG A 83 -2.60 0.53 -5.65
N LEU A 84 -2.38 1.85 -5.63
CA LEU A 84 -3.46 2.83 -5.50
C LEU A 84 -4.45 2.77 -6.67
N GLU A 85 -3.94 2.59 -7.89
CA GLU A 85 -4.75 2.49 -9.11
C GLU A 85 -5.46 1.15 -9.28
N ASN A 86 -5.02 0.10 -8.57
CA ASN A 86 -5.49 -1.27 -8.75
C ASN A 86 -6.23 -1.81 -7.50
N GLY A 87 -7.13 -1.01 -6.94
CA GLY A 87 -8.14 -1.52 -5.99
C GLY A 87 -7.99 -1.08 -4.53
N GLU A 88 -6.78 -0.71 -4.08
CA GLU A 88 -6.57 -0.41 -2.65
C GLU A 88 -7.36 0.82 -2.16
N LEU A 89 -7.85 1.69 -3.05
CA LEU A 89 -8.71 2.84 -2.70
C LEU A 89 -10.17 2.74 -3.17
N GLU A 90 -10.59 1.65 -3.84
CA GLU A 90 -11.88 1.64 -4.58
C GLU A 90 -13.13 1.69 -3.70
N HIS A 91 -13.07 1.17 -2.47
CA HIS A 91 -14.26 0.94 -1.63
C HIS A 91 -14.29 1.80 -0.36
N ILE A 92 -13.32 2.69 -0.19
CA ILE A 92 -13.13 3.49 1.02
C ILE A 92 -13.21 4.98 0.72
N ARG A 93 -13.52 5.76 1.76
CA ARG A 93 -13.52 7.23 1.71
C ARG A 93 -12.83 7.78 2.96
N PRO A 94 -11.49 7.65 3.05
CA PRO A 94 -10.73 8.27 4.14
C PRO A 94 -10.98 9.79 4.16
N LYS A 95 -10.91 10.40 5.34
CA LYS A 95 -11.31 11.79 5.59
C LYS A 95 -10.19 12.81 5.36
#